data_AF-A0AA40ERZ9-F1
#
_entry.id   AF-A0AA40ERZ9-F1
#
_cell.length_a   1.000
_cell.length_b   1.000
_cell.length_c   1.000
_cell.angle_alpha   90.00
_cell.angle_beta   90.00
_cell.angle_gamma   90.00
#
_symmetry.space_group_name_H-M   'P 1'
#
loop_
_entity.id
_entity.type
_entity.pdbx_description
1 polymer ?
#
loop_
_entity_poly.entity_id
_entity_poly.type
_entity_poly.pdbx_seq_one_letter_code
_entity_poly.pdbx_strand_id
1 'polypeptide(L)'
;MSWPILACKYNPGAACHSGCMEDPDLHGRDNTLRVAYSSVKHLPFHWSTPPYPPDAAGLAIALSRDGGKTWTKSARNPILAGEPAGVKVTGFRDPYVTELPLIPYAEGKSCERGPVLYGLVSGGI
;
A
#
# COMPACT_ATOMS: atom_id res chain seq x y z
N MET A 1 7.80 -2.40 -22.50
CA MET A 1 6.37 -2.26 -22.15
C MET A 1 6.28 -1.31 -20.97
N SER A 2 5.66 -0.15 -21.17
CA SER A 2 5.62 0.93 -20.18
C SER A 2 4.44 0.69 -19.23
N TRP A 3 4.72 0.58 -17.93
CA TRP A 3 3.69 0.52 -16.88
C TRP A 3 3.32 1.97 -16.51
N PRO A 4 2.06 2.41 -16.71
CA PRO A 4 1.65 3.74 -16.25
C PRO A 4 1.57 3.73 -14.73
N ILE A 5 2.57 4.34 -14.10
CA ILE A 5 2.57 4.65 -12.66
C ILE A 5 1.33 5.49 -12.37
N LEU A 6 0.54 5.04 -11.38
CA LEU A 6 -0.66 5.67 -10.84
C LEU A 6 -0.62 7.20 -10.95
N ALA A 7 -1.46 7.76 -11.82
CA ALA A 7 -1.68 9.20 -11.89
C ALA A 7 -2.40 9.66 -10.62
N CYS A 8 -1.62 10.11 -9.63
CA CYS A 8 -2.13 10.92 -8.54
C CYS A 8 -2.77 12.18 -9.17
N LYS A 9 -4.10 12.35 -9.07
CA LYS A 9 -4.74 13.66 -9.31
C LYS A 9 -4.00 14.69 -8.45
N TYR A 10 -3.44 15.71 -9.09
CA TYR A 10 -2.63 16.76 -8.47
C TYR A 10 -3.34 17.33 -7.23
N ASN A 11 -2.77 17.05 -6.06
CA ASN A 11 -3.10 17.72 -4.81
C ASN A 11 -1.78 18.34 -4.32
N PRO A 12 -1.65 19.67 -4.22
CA PRO A 12 -0.41 20.29 -3.77
C PRO A 12 -0.09 19.78 -2.35
N GLY A 13 0.97 18.96 -2.23
CA GLY A 13 1.43 18.34 -0.98
C GLY A 13 1.29 16.82 -0.89
N ALA A 14 0.59 16.14 -1.80
CA ALA A 14 0.44 14.68 -1.76
C ALA A 14 1.02 13.99 -3.02
N ALA A 15 1.89 12.99 -2.83
CA ALA A 15 2.50 12.21 -3.92
C ALA A 15 2.17 10.72 -3.79
N CYS A 16 2.04 10.04 -4.94
CA CYS A 16 1.90 8.59 -5.03
C CYS A 16 3.29 8.00 -5.30
N HIS A 17 3.77 7.08 -4.45
CA HIS A 17 5.02 6.34 -4.66
C HIS A 17 4.74 4.87 -4.99
N SER A 18 5.78 4.04 -5.05
CA SER A 18 5.69 2.65 -5.49
C SER A 18 4.66 1.84 -4.67
N GLY A 19 4.21 0.74 -5.26
CA GLY A 19 3.12 -0.06 -4.76
C GLY A 19 3.01 -1.40 -5.48
N CYS A 20 2.06 -2.21 -5.04
CA CYS A 20 1.81 -3.56 -5.54
C CYS A 20 0.36 -3.69 -6.01
N MET A 21 0.18 -4.34 -7.16
CA MET A 21 -1.13 -4.68 -7.70
C MET A 21 -1.57 -6.02 -7.14
N GLU A 22 -2.80 -6.08 -6.63
CA GLU A 22 -3.46 -7.36 -6.33
C GLU A 22 -3.99 -7.97 -7.63
N ASP A 23 -3.89 -9.29 -7.74
CA ASP A 23 -4.51 -10.03 -8.84
C ASP A 23 -6.05 -9.78 -8.83
N PRO A 24 -6.64 -9.30 -9.94
CA PRO A 24 -8.08 -9.05 -10.02
C PRO A 24 -8.92 -10.32 -9.85
N ASP A 25 -8.37 -11.49 -10.22
CA ASP A 25 -9.06 -12.77 -10.19
C ASP A 25 -8.85 -13.51 -8.86
N LEU A 26 -8.03 -12.94 -7.95
CA LEU A 26 -7.85 -13.43 -6.59
C LEU A 26 -9.23 -13.49 -5.91
N HIS A 27 -9.76 -14.71 -5.79
CA HIS A 27 -11.03 -15.07 -5.15
C HIS A 27 -12.32 -14.71 -5.91
N GLY A 28 -12.28 -14.66 -7.24
CA GLY A 28 -13.48 -14.46 -8.05
C GLY A 28 -14.13 -13.08 -7.81
N ARG A 29 -13.29 -12.06 -7.62
CA ARG A 29 -13.71 -10.67 -7.44
C ARG A 29 -14.22 -10.08 -8.76
N ASP A 30 -14.81 -8.89 -8.67
CA ASP A 30 -15.54 -8.15 -9.71
C ASP A 30 -14.68 -7.61 -10.88
N ASN A 31 -13.59 -8.29 -11.26
CA ASN A 31 -12.59 -7.85 -12.25
C ASN A 31 -11.98 -6.45 -12.00
N THR A 32 -12.24 -5.85 -10.84
CA THR A 32 -11.68 -4.56 -10.46
C THR A 32 -10.20 -4.74 -10.10
N LEU A 33 -9.30 -4.07 -10.82
CA LEU A 33 -7.89 -4.02 -10.44
C LEU A 33 -7.72 -3.17 -9.19
N ARG A 34 -6.87 -3.63 -8.27
CA ARG A 34 -6.60 -2.96 -7.00
C ARG A 34 -5.10 -2.78 -6.85
N VAL A 35 -4.67 -1.58 -6.47
CA VAL A 35 -3.26 -1.28 -6.19
C VAL A 35 -3.13 -0.67 -4.81
N ALA A 36 -2.34 -1.31 -3.95
CA ALA A 36 -1.85 -0.69 -2.73
C ALA A 36 -0.63 0.17 -3.06
N TYR A 37 -0.57 1.39 -2.55
CA TYR A 37 0.51 2.32 -2.82
C TYR A 37 0.84 3.18 -1.60
N SER A 38 2.03 3.77 -1.61
CA SER A 38 2.44 4.73 -0.58
C SER A 38 1.85 6.12 -0.86
N SER A 39 1.07 6.64 0.09
CA SER A 39 0.47 7.97 0.05
C SER A 39 1.33 8.94 0.86
N VAL A 40 2.16 9.72 0.18
CA VAL A 40 3.04 10.73 0.80
C VAL A 40 2.25 11.93 1.30
N LYS A 41 2.63 12.42 2.48
CA LYS A 41 2.08 13.61 3.15
C LYS A 41 3.12 14.71 3.39
N HIS A 42 4.37 14.33 3.65
CA HIS A 42 5.45 15.27 3.97
C HIS A 42 6.66 14.98 3.10
N LEU A 43 7.36 16.03 2.68
CA LEU A 43 8.64 15.96 1.98
C LEU A 43 9.58 17.03 2.57
N PRO A 44 10.91 16.83 2.54
CA PRO A 44 11.60 15.61 2.13
C PRO A 44 11.53 14.51 3.21
N PHE A 45 11.60 13.24 2.80
CA PHE A 45 11.76 12.11 3.72
C PHE A 45 12.76 11.11 3.14
N HIS A 46 13.93 11.01 3.75
CA HIS A 46 15.01 10.13 3.28
C HIS A 46 15.80 9.61 4.47
N TRP A 47 16.29 8.38 4.37
CA TRP A 47 17.02 7.71 5.47
C TRP A 47 18.30 8.46 5.87
N SER A 48 18.95 9.15 4.92
CA SER A 48 20.21 9.88 5.16
C SER A 48 20.00 11.31 5.67
N THR A 49 18.76 11.75 5.87
CA THR A 49 18.43 13.11 6.33
C THR A 49 17.53 13.04 7.56
N PRO A 50 18.07 12.58 8.71
CA PRO A 50 17.30 12.50 9.94
C PRO A 50 16.99 13.89 10.52
N PRO A 51 15.88 14.04 11.26
CA PRO A 51 14.91 12.99 11.57
C PRO A 51 13.96 12.71 10.41
N TYR A 52 13.59 11.43 10.21
CA TYR A 52 12.51 11.08 9.28
C TYR A 52 11.20 11.70 9.81
N PRO A 53 10.45 12.46 9.00
CA PRO A 53 9.24 13.13 9.49
C PRO A 53 8.19 12.11 9.94
N PRO A 54 7.56 12.29 11.11
CA PRO A 54 6.45 11.45 11.53
C PRO A 54 5.32 11.47 10.49
N ASP A 55 4.73 10.31 10.24
CA ASP A 55 3.66 10.15 9.25
C ASP A 55 4.03 10.69 7.84
N ALA A 56 5.31 10.66 7.45
CA ALA A 56 5.75 11.20 6.15
C ALA A 56 5.01 10.55 4.97
N ALA A 57 4.70 9.26 5.11
CA ALA A 57 3.90 8.50 4.16
C ALA A 57 3.01 7.50 4.90
N GLY A 58 1.80 7.31 4.39
CA GLY A 58 0.91 6.21 4.77
C GLY A 58 0.70 5.25 3.59
N LEU A 59 -0.26 4.35 3.72
CA LEU A 59 -0.67 3.45 2.65
C LEU A 59 -2.11 3.75 2.21
N ALA A 60 -2.39 3.55 0.93
CA ALA A 60 -3.70 3.76 0.33
C ALA A 60 -3.95 2.74 -0.80
N ILE A 61 -5.21 2.62 -1.21
CA ILE A 61 -5.65 1.74 -2.31
C ILE A 61 -6.25 2.57 -3.45
N ALA A 62 -5.89 2.24 -4.68
CA ALA A 62 -6.57 2.71 -5.88
C ALA A 62 -7.30 1.55 -6.57
N LEU A 63 -8.42 1.87 -7.20
CA LEU A 63 -9.30 0.92 -7.89
C LEU A 63 -9.43 1.32 -9.36
N SER A 64 -9.34 0.35 -10.25
CA SER A 64 -9.64 0.52 -11.68
C SER A 64 -10.68 -0.50 -12.14
N ARG A 65 -11.70 -0.01 -12.86
CA ARG A 65 -12.81 -0.83 -13.40
C ARG A 65 -12.80 -0.92 -14.92
N ASP A 66 -11.79 -0.35 -15.57
CA ASP A 66 -11.69 -0.22 -17.02
C ASP A 66 -10.37 -0.80 -17.55
N GLY A 67 -9.85 -1.82 -16.87
CA GLY A 67 -8.62 -2.51 -17.25
C GLY A 67 -7.35 -1.68 -17.03
N GLY A 68 -7.37 -0.78 -16.04
CA GLY A 68 -6.19 0.01 -15.64
C GLY A 68 -6.08 1.36 -16.35
N LYS A 69 -7.06 1.77 -17.14
CA LYS A 69 -7.04 3.06 -17.87
C LYS A 69 -7.28 4.24 -16.94
N THR A 70 -8.22 4.11 -16.01
CA THR A 70 -8.50 5.11 -14.98
C THR A 70 -8.45 4.49 -13.60
N TRP A 71 -8.02 5.30 -12.63
CA TRP A 71 -7.85 4.89 -11.25
C TRP A 71 -8.59 5.86 -10.33
N THR A 72 -9.33 5.31 -9.38
CA THR A 72 -10.04 6.07 -8.35
C THR A 72 -9.51 5.69 -6.98
N LYS A 73 -9.29 6.68 -6.11
CA LYS A 73 -8.89 6.40 -4.72
C LYS A 73 -10.05 5.69 -4.03
N SER A 74 -9.75 4.61 -3.31
CA SER A 74 -10.72 3.95 -2.43
C SER A 74 -11.26 4.95 -1.41
N ALA A 75 -12.57 4.91 -1.14
CA ALA A 75 -13.22 5.72 -0.11
C ALA A 75 -12.75 5.36 1.31
N ARG A 76 -12.12 4.20 1.49
CA ARG A 76 -11.55 3.74 2.77
C ARG A 76 -10.12 4.23 3.03
N ASN A 77 -9.58 5.08 2.17
CA ASN A 77 -8.22 5.59 2.34
C ASN A 77 -8.12 6.68 3.44
N PRO A 78 -6.95 6.82 4.09
CA PRO A 78 -5.79 5.91 4.00
C PRO A 78 -6.08 4.59 4.75
N ILE A 79 -5.49 3.49 4.27
CA ILE A 79 -5.59 2.20 4.98
C ILE A 79 -4.62 2.12 6.16
N LEU A 80 -3.49 2.82 6.07
CA LEU A 80 -2.56 3.08 7.18
C LEU A 80 -2.13 4.55 7.11
N ALA A 81 -2.20 5.26 8.22
CA ALA A 81 -1.89 6.68 8.26
C ALA A 81 -0.38 6.97 8.21
N GLY A 82 0.43 6.06 8.76
CA GLY A 82 1.88 6.22 8.90
C GLY A 82 2.49 4.98 9.55
N GLU A 83 3.74 5.11 9.97
CA GLU A 83 4.52 4.08 10.66
C GLU A 83 3.92 3.67 12.02
N PRO A 84 4.33 2.52 12.58
CA PRO A 84 3.90 2.10 13.91
C PRO A 84 4.26 3.12 15.00
N ALA A 85 3.33 3.35 15.93
CA ALA A 85 3.50 4.31 17.00
C ALA A 85 4.73 4.00 17.87
N GLY A 86 5.53 5.03 18.16
CA GLY A 86 6.71 4.92 19.01
C GLY A 86 7.95 4.34 18.33
N VAL A 87 7.90 4.01 17.04
CA VAL A 87 9.05 3.50 16.28
C VAL A 87 9.68 4.65 15.49
N LYS A 88 10.99 4.87 15.69
CA LYS A 88 11.76 5.82 14.87
C LYS A 88 12.18 5.11 13.60
N VAL A 89 11.50 5.38 12.50
CA VAL A 89 11.81 4.73 11.21
C VAL A 89 12.73 5.58 10.35
N THR A 90 13.46 4.94 9.44
CA THR A 90 14.19 5.58 8.33
C THR A 90 13.41 5.54 7.00
N GLY A 91 12.27 4.84 7.00
CA GLY A 91 11.36 4.70 5.89
C GLY A 91 10.11 3.92 6.27
N PHE A 92 8.98 4.27 5.66
CA PHE A 92 7.73 3.51 5.75
C PHE A 92 6.96 3.67 4.43
N ARG A 93 7.22 2.78 3.47
CA ARG A 93 6.72 2.89 2.09
C ARG A 93 6.80 1.56 1.35
N ASP A 94 6.37 1.58 0.09
CA ASP A 94 6.49 0.52 -0.91
C ASP A 94 5.78 -0.77 -0.48
N PRO A 95 4.44 -0.75 -0.35
CA PRO A 95 3.69 -1.90 0.10
C PRO A 95 3.73 -3.04 -0.94
N TYR A 96 3.98 -4.25 -0.47
CA TYR A 96 3.82 -5.49 -1.23
C TYR A 96 2.69 -6.33 -0.63
N VAL A 97 1.68 -6.68 -1.43
CA VAL A 97 0.49 -7.41 -0.98
C VAL A 97 0.52 -8.82 -1.55
N THR A 98 0.40 -9.83 -0.69
CA THR A 98 0.41 -11.24 -1.09
C THR A 98 -0.35 -12.11 -0.10
N GLU A 99 -0.77 -13.29 -0.53
CA GLU A 99 -1.16 -14.36 0.38
C GLU A 99 0.10 -14.97 1.02
N LEU A 100 0.03 -15.26 2.32
CA LEU A 100 1.08 -15.96 3.05
C LEU A 100 0.44 -17.12 3.83
N PRO A 101 0.28 -18.31 3.22
CA PRO A 101 -0.49 -19.42 3.79
C PRO A 101 0.11 -19.98 5.09
N LEU A 102 1.42 -19.77 5.31
CA LEU A 102 2.11 -20.25 6.50
C LEU A 102 1.87 -19.38 7.75
N ILE A 103 1.46 -18.11 7.59
CA ILE A 103 1.21 -17.23 8.74
C ILE A 103 -0.07 -17.61 9.49
N PRO A 104 -1.24 -17.80 8.85
CA PRO A 104 -2.43 -18.28 9.55
C PRO A 104 -2.19 -19.60 10.30
N TYR A 105 -1.43 -20.51 9.68
CA TYR A 105 -1.02 -21.77 10.28
C TYR A 105 -0.19 -21.56 11.56
N ALA A 106 0.84 -20.69 11.50
CA ALA A 106 1.67 -20.36 12.66
C ALA A 106 0.91 -19.64 13.78
N GLU A 107 -0.13 -18.88 13.43
CA GLU A 107 -1.00 -18.18 14.38
C GLU A 107 -2.11 -19.08 14.97
N GLY A 108 -2.16 -20.36 14.60
CA GLY A 108 -3.21 -21.29 15.03
C GLY A 108 -4.61 -20.93 14.53
N LYS A 109 -4.70 -20.08 13.48
CA LYS A 109 -5.96 -19.67 12.86
C LYS A 109 -6.31 -20.65 11.75
N SER A 110 -7.49 -21.27 11.80
CA SER A 110 -7.99 -22.07 10.69
C SER A 110 -8.34 -21.16 9.50
N CYS A 111 -8.13 -21.64 8.28
CA CYS A 111 -8.43 -20.94 7.02
C CYS A 111 -9.94 -20.73 6.77
N GLU A 112 -10.79 -20.90 7.78
CA GLU A 112 -12.27 -20.86 7.67
C GLU A 112 -12.82 -19.51 7.21
N ARG A 113 -12.06 -18.43 7.36
CA ARG A 113 -12.49 -17.08 6.97
C ARG A 113 -12.21 -16.73 5.50
N GLY A 114 -11.74 -17.69 4.73
CA GLY A 114 -11.22 -17.47 3.39
C GLY A 114 -9.78 -16.92 3.41
N PRO A 115 -9.20 -16.75 2.22
CA PRO A 115 -7.80 -16.33 2.04
C PRO A 115 -7.54 -14.93 2.60
N VAL A 116 -6.45 -14.82 3.35
CA VAL A 116 -6.01 -13.59 4.03
C VAL A 116 -4.83 -12.99 3.28
N LEU A 117 -4.94 -11.71 2.94
CA LEU A 117 -3.87 -10.93 2.35
C LEU A 117 -3.01 -10.30 3.44
N TYR A 118 -1.70 -10.33 3.22
CA TYR A 118 -0.69 -9.71 4.07
C TYR A 118 -0.02 -8.59 3.29
N GLY A 119 0.26 -7.49 3.99
CA GLY A 119 1.04 -6.37 3.47
C GLY A 119 2.42 -6.34 4.11
N LEU A 120 3.46 -6.36 3.28
CA LEU A 120 4.83 -6.04 3.71
C LEU A 120 5.12 -4.58 3.36
N VAL A 121 5.70 -3.84 4.30
CA VAL A 121 6.07 -2.43 4.11
C VAL A 121 7.57 -2.29 4.32
N SER A 122 8.24 -1.66 3.36
CA SER A 122 9.68 -1.48 3.36
C SER A 122 10.09 -0.25 4.17
N GLY A 123 11.21 -0.37 4.88
CA GLY A 123 11.68 0.65 5.81
C GLY A 123 12.96 0.24 6.53
N GLY A 124 13.19 0.87 7.69
CA GLY A 124 14.29 0.57 8.61
C GLY A 124 14.11 1.34 9.92
N ILE A 125 14.98 1.07 10.89
CA ILE A 125 15.08 1.77 12.20
C ILE A 125 16.47 2.39 12.30
#